data_AF-A0A9P6R222-F1
#
_entry.id   AF-A0A9P6R222-F1
#
_cell.length_a   1.000
_cell.length_b   1.000
_cell.length_c   1.000
_cell.angle_alpha   90.00
_cell.angle_beta   90.00
_cell.angle_gamma   90.00
#
_symmetry.space_group_name_H-M   'P 1'
#
loop_
_entity.id
_entity.type
_entity.pdbx_description
1 polymer ?
#
loop_
_entity_poly.entity_id
_entity_poly.type
_entity_poly.pdbx_seq_one_letter_code
_entity_poly.pdbx_strand_id
1 'polypeptide(L)'
;MYVPYAGVTNQLISIWHGSLIAKALNRTLLIPNLSPNVHVEPSPSSSSGEQQQKEAAPTKWSEFFDLDEYARKTGVRIEELDSFLERRGIVDQSTVSPAVDAAITQVREEVRLRKRNLNMVMKKRSEDDLAEPGKLRVGANSEDTGTELESQQRKKKRKTQRKRWIQFESLVQQSNPIASKSPLSSSSSSSSAAGPQEPESNQPFAAPPPTIVNSRKTTTKTIIRPIRFPTVQKCFSEAGYGTDRRIDMTGRRFMQRYKIDPILTPTPFLDPLRDNSSIWSRWRMDKVIERYQQPQYAQEEILCLGHVYRLLPGGNNRIWTEFGQFFRYTERVQGFVDEILSGLLPKEDKDAVQEQGQGKLKEVQPFVGLHLRRGDFYRHCLGITSPADPNGWNRCYPSTDHIISLLDSTPTSTASTKKLPVLVLTNEHDPKELAKADAQNWIRVDHAKLGTLEKFGRYGPILIDGALLARASLLVGVEYSTYFRTASKRAETWYRGQTLFVT
;
A
#
# COMPACT_ATOMS: atom_id res chain seq x y z
N MET A 1 -5.68 7.40 -7.54
CA MET A 1 -5.55 6.07 -6.95
C MET A 1 -4.45 5.31 -7.67
N TYR A 2 -3.40 4.92 -6.95
CA TYR A 2 -2.32 4.15 -7.57
C TYR A 2 -2.54 2.65 -7.31
N VAL A 3 -2.47 1.81 -8.34
CA VAL A 3 -2.65 0.36 -8.23
C VAL A 3 -1.26 -0.29 -8.11
N PRO A 4 -0.91 -0.84 -6.93
CA PRO A 4 0.41 -1.42 -6.71
C PRO A 4 0.64 -2.65 -7.58
N TYR A 5 1.87 -2.79 -8.07
CA TYR A 5 2.33 -3.96 -8.80
C TYR A 5 3.44 -4.67 -8.03
N ALA A 6 3.30 -5.99 -7.87
CA ALA A 6 4.32 -6.88 -7.31
C ALA A 6 4.75 -6.54 -5.86
N GLY A 7 6.02 -6.77 -5.52
CA GLY A 7 6.54 -6.74 -4.14
C GLY A 7 6.49 -5.38 -3.47
N VAL A 8 6.55 -5.38 -2.13
CA VAL A 8 6.40 -4.20 -1.27
C VAL A 8 7.24 -3.01 -1.74
N THR A 9 8.50 -3.25 -2.16
CA THR A 9 9.36 -2.19 -2.68
C THR A 9 8.86 -1.58 -3.99
N ASN A 10 8.31 -2.38 -4.89
CA ASN A 10 7.71 -1.83 -6.12
C ASN A 10 6.47 -1.01 -5.77
N GLN A 11 5.63 -1.46 -4.83
CA GLN A 11 4.48 -0.69 -4.35
C GLN A 11 4.91 0.66 -3.72
N LEU A 12 6.03 0.66 -3.00
CA LEU A 12 6.62 1.86 -2.42
C LEU A 12 7.12 2.84 -3.49
N ILE A 13 7.88 2.35 -4.49
CA ILE A 13 8.35 3.17 -5.61
C ILE A 13 7.18 3.75 -6.40
N SER A 14 6.15 2.93 -6.58
CA SER A 14 4.86 3.30 -7.14
C SER A 14 4.19 4.46 -6.41
N ILE A 15 4.20 4.48 -5.07
CA ILE A 15 3.71 5.62 -4.28
C ILE A 15 4.51 6.88 -4.63
N TRP A 16 5.84 6.81 -4.70
CA TRP A 16 6.66 8.00 -4.99
C TRP A 16 6.40 8.58 -6.39
N HIS A 17 6.20 7.73 -7.40
CA HIS A 17 5.79 8.18 -8.73
C HIS A 17 4.38 8.76 -8.71
N GLY A 18 3.46 8.11 -7.99
CA GLY A 18 2.11 8.61 -7.75
C GLY A 18 2.12 9.98 -7.08
N SER A 19 3.05 10.23 -6.17
CA SER A 19 3.24 11.51 -5.48
C SER A 19 3.70 12.61 -6.42
N LEU A 20 4.63 12.34 -7.33
CA LEU A 20 5.03 13.31 -8.36
C LEU A 20 3.82 13.72 -9.20
N ILE A 21 3.04 12.74 -9.69
CA ILE A 21 1.87 12.99 -10.53
C ILE A 21 0.79 13.73 -9.74
N ALA A 22 0.49 13.29 -8.51
CA ALA A 22 -0.51 13.93 -7.65
C ALA A 22 -0.13 15.39 -7.36
N LYS A 23 1.14 15.68 -7.06
CA LYS A 23 1.63 17.04 -6.86
C LYS A 23 1.46 17.89 -8.11
N ALA A 24 1.90 17.39 -9.26
CA ALA A 24 1.85 18.12 -10.53
C ALA A 24 0.42 18.39 -11.02
N LEU A 25 -0.53 17.53 -10.66
CA LEU A 25 -1.95 17.69 -10.99
C LEU A 25 -2.75 18.39 -9.88
N ASN A 26 -2.11 18.79 -8.78
CA ASN A 26 -2.77 19.30 -7.57
C ASN A 26 -3.92 18.39 -7.08
N ARG A 27 -3.66 17.09 -6.99
CA ARG A 27 -4.63 16.07 -6.56
C ARG A 27 -4.20 15.38 -5.27
N THR A 28 -5.15 14.75 -4.60
CA THR A 28 -4.87 13.84 -3.48
C THR A 28 -4.44 12.48 -4.02
N LEU A 29 -3.29 11.98 -3.55
CA LEU A 29 -2.83 10.63 -3.81
C LEU A 29 -3.55 9.65 -2.88
N LEU A 30 -4.43 8.83 -3.46
CA LEU A 30 -5.02 7.68 -2.77
C LEU A 30 -4.08 6.48 -2.88
N ILE A 31 -3.55 6.03 -1.74
CA ILE A 31 -2.70 4.83 -1.64
C ILE A 31 -3.50 3.65 -1.09
N PRO A 32 -3.53 2.50 -1.76
CA PRO A 32 -4.18 1.32 -1.20
C PRO A 32 -3.29 0.66 -0.16
N ASN A 33 -3.89 -0.15 0.71
CA ASN A 33 -3.15 -0.97 1.68
C ASN A 33 -2.12 -1.86 0.99
N LEU A 34 -1.14 -2.31 1.79
CA LEU A 34 -0.12 -3.24 1.34
C LEU A 34 -0.76 -4.50 0.76
N SER A 35 -0.54 -4.72 -0.53
CA SER A 35 -1.15 -5.83 -1.27
C SER A 35 -0.26 -7.08 -1.19
N PRO A 36 -0.84 -8.27 -0.95
CA PRO A 36 -0.05 -9.48 -0.80
C PRO A 36 0.62 -9.82 -2.12
N ASN A 37 1.94 -9.92 -2.08
CA ASN A 37 2.72 -10.34 -3.22
C ASN A 37 2.72 -11.88 -3.33
N VAL A 38 2.89 -12.40 -4.54
CA VAL A 38 3.11 -13.83 -4.81
C VAL A 38 4.33 -14.39 -4.07
N HIS A 39 5.31 -13.54 -3.73
CA HIS A 39 6.53 -13.94 -3.01
C HIS A 39 6.36 -14.10 -1.49
N VAL A 40 5.19 -13.75 -0.93
CA VAL A 40 4.93 -14.07 0.47
C VAL A 40 4.14 -15.36 0.48
N GLU A 41 4.83 -16.49 0.62
CA GLU A 41 4.15 -17.78 0.72
C GLU A 41 3.20 -17.77 1.93
N PRO A 42 2.00 -18.37 1.81
CA PRO A 42 1.19 -18.64 2.99
C PRO A 42 2.00 -19.54 3.92
N SER A 43 2.08 -19.17 5.20
CA SER A 43 2.90 -19.89 6.20
C SER A 43 2.61 -21.40 6.13
N PRO A 44 3.64 -22.27 6.04
CA PRO A 44 3.47 -23.70 5.80
C PRO A 44 2.78 -24.46 6.95
N SER A 45 2.55 -23.82 8.10
CA SER A 45 1.85 -24.40 9.24
C SER A 45 0.34 -24.61 9.02
N SER A 46 -0.23 -24.22 7.88
CA SER A 46 -1.67 -24.38 7.59
C SER A 46 -2.01 -25.58 6.70
N SER A 47 -1.21 -26.64 6.72
CA SER A 47 -1.46 -27.86 5.92
C SER A 47 -2.61 -28.73 6.44
N SER A 48 -3.21 -28.42 7.60
CA SER A 48 -4.47 -29.02 8.02
C SER A 48 -5.64 -28.35 7.28
N GLY A 49 -6.24 -29.11 6.37
CA GLY A 49 -7.32 -28.67 5.50
C GLY A 49 -8.48 -27.97 6.22
N GLU A 50 -9.13 -27.08 5.47
CA GLU A 50 -10.41 -26.40 5.74
C GLU A 50 -10.46 -25.12 6.57
N GLN A 51 -9.43 -24.71 7.30
CA GLN A 51 -9.40 -23.31 7.73
C GLN A 51 -8.94 -22.44 6.57
N GLN A 52 -9.92 -21.96 5.78
CA GLN A 52 -9.75 -20.75 4.98
C GLN A 52 -9.14 -19.70 5.91
N GLN A 53 -7.82 -19.49 5.77
CA GLN A 53 -7.08 -18.49 6.51
C GLN A 53 -7.91 -17.22 6.45
N LYS A 54 -8.46 -16.82 7.60
CA LYS A 54 -9.11 -15.53 7.76
C LYS A 54 -8.06 -14.53 7.30
N GLU A 55 -8.27 -13.98 6.11
CA GLU A 55 -7.31 -13.12 5.42
C GLU A 55 -6.93 -12.05 6.44
N ALA A 56 -5.64 -12.03 6.84
CA ALA A 56 -5.18 -11.09 7.85
C ALA A 56 -5.64 -9.69 7.45
N ALA A 57 -6.02 -8.88 8.45
CA ALA A 57 -6.50 -7.54 8.20
C ALA A 57 -5.51 -6.81 7.26
N PRO A 58 -6.02 -6.03 6.30
CA PRO A 58 -5.14 -5.29 5.40
C PRO A 58 -4.17 -4.45 6.22
N THR A 59 -2.89 -4.51 5.87
CA THR A 59 -1.88 -3.73 6.57
C THR A 59 -1.76 -2.35 5.96
N LYS A 60 -1.90 -1.31 6.78
CA LYS A 60 -1.79 0.08 6.36
C LYS A 60 -0.34 0.49 6.16
N TRP A 61 -0.09 1.46 5.30
CA TRP A 61 1.23 2.08 5.14
C TRP A 61 1.59 2.93 6.36
N SER A 62 0.60 3.59 6.96
CA SER A 62 0.76 4.40 8.18
C SER A 62 1.25 3.61 9.40
N GLU A 63 1.13 2.28 9.40
CA GLU A 63 1.70 1.42 10.45
C GLU A 63 3.23 1.37 10.40
N PHE A 64 3.81 1.59 9.21
CA PHE A 64 5.25 1.48 8.99
C PHE A 64 5.93 2.80 8.65
N PHE A 65 5.22 3.73 8.01
CA PHE A 65 5.76 4.97 7.51
C PHE A 65 5.01 6.18 8.04
N ASP A 66 5.76 7.23 8.36
CA ASP A 66 5.19 8.50 8.81
C ASP A 66 4.65 9.29 7.61
N LEU A 67 3.37 9.05 7.29
CA LEU A 67 2.70 9.67 6.15
C LEU A 67 2.44 11.17 6.35
N ASP A 68 2.33 11.63 7.61
CA ASP A 68 2.07 13.03 7.94
C ASP A 68 3.34 13.87 7.74
N GLU A 69 4.48 13.41 8.28
CA GLU A 69 5.80 13.97 8.02
C GLU A 69 6.08 13.99 6.50
N TYR A 70 5.78 12.88 5.81
CA TYR A 70 5.94 12.77 4.37
C TYR A 70 5.09 13.80 3.60
N ALA A 71 3.80 13.92 3.91
CA ALA A 71 2.89 14.88 3.28
C ALA A 71 3.40 16.32 3.48
N ARG A 72 3.78 16.65 4.71
CA ARG A 72 4.30 17.96 5.10
C ARG A 72 5.60 18.32 4.36
N LYS A 73 6.55 17.39 4.24
CA LYS A 73 7.85 17.64 3.58
C LYS A 73 7.73 17.73 2.06
N THR A 74 6.83 16.94 1.46
CA THR A 74 6.70 16.86 -0.01
C THR A 74 5.67 17.84 -0.58
N GLY A 75 4.74 18.31 0.24
CA GLY A 75 3.56 19.08 -0.18
C GLY A 75 2.49 18.23 -0.87
N VAL A 76 2.62 16.89 -0.84
CA VAL A 76 1.64 15.99 -1.45
C VAL A 76 0.52 15.73 -0.47
N ARG A 77 -0.72 15.93 -0.91
CA ARG A 77 -1.89 15.42 -0.19
C ARG A 77 -1.96 13.92 -0.41
N ILE A 78 -1.77 13.13 0.64
CA ILE A 78 -1.80 11.67 0.60
C ILE A 78 -2.88 11.17 1.55
N GLU A 79 -3.57 10.11 1.15
CA GLU A 79 -4.57 9.47 1.99
C GLU A 79 -4.62 7.97 1.69
N GLU A 80 -4.75 7.17 2.75
CA GLU A 80 -4.97 5.73 2.60
C GLU A 80 -6.40 5.44 2.11
N LEU A 81 -6.51 4.51 1.15
CA LEU A 81 -7.76 4.21 0.47
C LEU A 81 -8.86 3.79 1.45
N ASP A 82 -8.54 2.98 2.46
CA ASP A 82 -9.53 2.55 3.44
C ASP A 82 -10.07 3.72 4.26
N SER A 83 -9.21 4.66 4.69
CA SER A 83 -9.63 5.87 5.39
C SER A 83 -10.51 6.75 4.48
N PHE A 84 -10.14 6.89 3.20
CA PHE A 84 -10.95 7.60 2.22
C PHE A 84 -12.34 6.97 2.03
N LEU A 85 -12.40 5.65 1.93
CA LEU A 85 -13.64 4.90 1.77
C LEU A 85 -14.51 5.01 3.04
N GLU A 86 -13.92 4.85 4.22
CA GLU A 86 -14.58 4.96 5.51
C GLU A 86 -15.23 6.33 5.72
N ARG A 87 -14.52 7.43 5.39
CA ARG A 87 -15.08 8.79 5.46
C ARG A 87 -16.28 9.01 4.54
N ARG A 88 -16.42 8.19 3.48
CA ARG A 88 -17.59 8.19 2.58
C ARG A 88 -18.65 7.16 2.99
N GLY A 89 -18.49 6.56 4.17
CA GLY A 89 -19.34 5.51 4.70
C GLY A 89 -19.19 4.17 4.00
N ILE A 90 -18.19 4.00 3.11
CA ILE A 90 -17.93 2.78 2.37
C ILE A 90 -17.02 1.88 3.22
N VAL A 91 -17.56 0.80 3.78
CA VAL A 91 -16.80 -0.12 4.63
C VAL A 91 -16.78 -1.54 4.06
N ASP A 92 -15.73 -2.28 4.39
CA ASP A 92 -15.57 -3.68 3.99
C ASP A 92 -16.63 -4.53 4.71
N GLN A 93 -17.40 -5.32 3.98
CA GLN A 93 -18.40 -6.23 4.53
C GLN A 93 -17.78 -7.23 5.50
N SER A 94 -16.50 -7.56 5.35
CA SER A 94 -15.79 -8.43 6.29
C SER A 94 -15.53 -7.77 7.64
N THR A 95 -15.55 -6.43 7.72
CA THR A 95 -15.46 -5.69 9.00
C THR A 95 -16.83 -5.37 9.60
N VAL A 96 -17.91 -5.59 8.84
CA VAL A 96 -19.29 -5.40 9.33
C VAL A 96 -19.67 -6.55 10.25
N SER A 97 -20.25 -6.24 11.41
CA SER A 97 -20.67 -7.25 12.37
C SER A 97 -21.70 -8.21 11.74
N PRO A 98 -21.74 -9.50 12.13
CA PRO A 98 -22.70 -10.46 11.57
C PRO A 98 -24.16 -10.00 11.69
N ALA A 99 -24.50 -9.27 12.75
CA ALA A 99 -25.83 -8.70 12.95
C ALA A 99 -26.18 -7.64 11.90
N VAL A 100 -25.24 -6.75 11.59
CA VAL A 100 -25.44 -5.72 10.56
C VAL A 100 -25.47 -6.37 9.17
N ASP A 101 -24.63 -7.38 8.90
CA ASP A 101 -24.68 -8.13 7.64
C ASP A 101 -26.01 -8.91 7.46
N ALA A 102 -26.55 -9.47 8.55
CA ALA A 102 -27.86 -10.10 8.56
C ALA A 102 -28.97 -9.09 8.25
N ALA A 103 -28.96 -7.90 8.87
CA ALA A 103 -29.92 -6.83 8.60
C ALA A 103 -29.84 -6.36 7.13
N ILE A 104 -28.64 -6.22 6.57
CA ILE A 104 -28.42 -5.88 5.16
C ILE A 104 -28.98 -6.96 4.24
N THR A 105 -28.78 -8.22 4.60
CA THR A 105 -29.29 -9.37 3.84
C THR A 105 -30.82 -9.39 3.84
N GLN A 106 -31.45 -9.13 4.99
CA GLN A 106 -32.89 -9.02 5.12
C GLN A 106 -33.47 -7.91 4.23
N VAL A 107 -32.90 -6.70 4.27
CA VAL A 107 -33.34 -5.58 3.42
C VAL A 107 -33.20 -5.92 1.93
N ARG A 108 -32.12 -6.62 1.53
CA ARG A 108 -31.92 -7.05 0.14
C ARG A 108 -32.98 -8.05 -0.31
N GLU A 109 -33.35 -9.00 0.54
CA GLU A 109 -34.41 -9.97 0.24
C GLU A 109 -35.78 -9.29 0.17
N GLU A 110 -36.09 -8.35 1.06
CA GLU A 110 -37.33 -7.56 0.99
C GLU A 110 -37.45 -6.78 -0.33
N VAL A 111 -36.37 -6.12 -0.77
CA VAL A 111 -36.33 -5.40 -2.06
C VAL A 111 -36.49 -6.35 -3.24
N ARG A 112 -35.88 -7.55 -3.19
CA ARG A 112 -36.06 -8.58 -4.22
C ARG A 112 -37.49 -9.08 -4.27
N LEU A 113 -38.12 -9.31 -3.12
CA LEU A 113 -39.51 -9.75 -3.02
C LEU A 113 -40.46 -8.70 -3.62
N ARG A 114 -40.27 -7.42 -3.26
CA ARG A 114 -41.03 -6.30 -3.83
C ARG A 114 -40.88 -6.22 -5.35
N LYS A 115 -39.66 -6.37 -5.88
CA LYS A 115 -39.42 -6.35 -7.33
C LYS A 115 -40.07 -7.53 -8.05
N ARG A 116 -40.06 -8.74 -7.46
CA ARG A 116 -40.79 -9.90 -8.01
C ARG A 116 -42.30 -9.66 -8.04
N ASN A 117 -42.86 -9.12 -6.96
CA ASN A 117 -44.29 -8.81 -6.90
C ASN A 117 -44.68 -7.76 -7.97
N LEU A 118 -43.89 -6.69 -8.13
CA LEU A 118 -44.07 -5.70 -9.20
C LEU A 118 -44.02 -6.32 -10.59
N ASN A 119 -43.05 -7.21 -10.85
CA ASN A 119 -42.95 -7.91 -12.13
C ASN A 119 -44.14 -8.86 -12.37
N MET A 120 -44.65 -9.55 -11.35
CA MET A 120 -45.85 -10.38 -11.47
C MET A 120 -47.09 -9.55 -11.78
N VAL A 121 -47.26 -8.39 -11.14
CA VAL A 121 -48.37 -7.48 -11.42
C VAL A 121 -48.29 -6.94 -12.85
N MET A 122 -47.10 -6.55 -13.32
CA MET A 122 -46.88 -6.11 -14.70
C MET A 122 -47.16 -7.23 -15.71
N LYS A 123 -46.70 -8.46 -15.43
CA LYS A 123 -46.96 -9.61 -16.29
C LYS A 123 -48.45 -9.94 -16.36
N LYS A 124 -49.15 -9.93 -15.23
CA LYS A 124 -50.59 -10.17 -15.18
C LYS A 124 -51.36 -9.14 -15.99
N ARG A 125 -51.01 -7.85 -15.89
CA ARG A 125 -51.59 -6.80 -16.75
C ARG A 125 -51.35 -7.05 -18.24
N SER A 126 -50.14 -7.46 -18.63
CA SER A 126 -49.86 -7.77 -20.05
C SER A 126 -50.61 -9.01 -20.56
N GLU A 127 -50.89 -9.98 -19.70
CA GLU A 127 -51.69 -11.17 -20.05
C GLU A 127 -53.19 -10.80 -20.15
N ASP A 128 -53.68 -9.95 -19.26
CA ASP A 128 -55.05 -9.42 -19.29
C ASP A 128 -55.29 -8.51 -20.53
N ASP A 129 -54.30 -7.71 -20.95
CA ASP A 129 -54.36 -6.85 -22.14
C ASP A 129 -54.23 -7.62 -23.47
N LEU A 130 -53.75 -8.88 -23.44
CA LEU A 130 -53.63 -9.76 -24.61
C LEU A 130 -54.82 -10.71 -24.77
N ALA A 131 -55.79 -10.67 -23.85
CA ALA A 131 -57.03 -11.43 -23.93
C ALA A 131 -58.11 -10.73 -24.80
N GLU A 132 -57.71 -9.97 -25.83
CA GLU A 132 -58.64 -9.63 -26.91
C GLU A 132 -58.81 -10.85 -27.85
N PRO A 133 -60.05 -11.33 -28.06
CA PRO A 133 -60.31 -12.47 -28.90
C PRO A 133 -60.21 -12.09 -30.37
N GLY A 134 -59.08 -12.41 -31.01
CA GLY A 134 -59.04 -12.50 -32.47
C GLY A 134 -57.76 -12.04 -33.15
N LYS A 135 -56.69 -12.84 -33.05
CA LYS A 135 -55.69 -12.95 -34.14
C LYS A 135 -54.81 -14.19 -33.95
N LEU A 136 -55.07 -15.19 -34.79
CA LEU A 136 -54.23 -16.37 -34.98
C LEU A 136 -52.82 -15.92 -35.41
N ARG A 137 -51.80 -16.23 -34.60
CA ARG A 137 -50.40 -16.10 -34.99
C ARG A 137 -49.77 -17.49 -35.16
N VAL A 138 -49.38 -17.75 -36.41
CA VAL A 138 -48.62 -18.93 -36.85
C VAL A 138 -47.19 -18.83 -36.33
N GLY A 139 -46.67 -19.97 -35.86
CA GLY A 139 -45.51 -20.06 -34.98
C GLY A 139 -44.14 -20.06 -35.64
N ALA A 140 -43.13 -20.03 -34.77
CA ALA A 140 -41.75 -20.37 -35.06
C ALA A 140 -41.15 -21.03 -33.82
N ASN A 141 -40.97 -22.35 -33.88
CA ASN A 141 -40.26 -23.14 -32.87
C ASN A 141 -38.75 -22.92 -33.05
N SER A 142 -38.07 -22.38 -32.03
CA SER A 142 -36.62 -22.55 -31.89
C SER A 142 -36.33 -23.20 -30.53
N GLU A 143 -35.93 -24.46 -30.58
CA GLU A 143 -35.46 -25.23 -29.43
C GLU A 143 -34.06 -24.74 -29.03
N ASP A 144 -33.98 -24.03 -27.91
CA ASP A 144 -32.72 -23.62 -27.29
C ASP A 144 -32.37 -24.62 -26.17
N THR A 145 -31.54 -25.61 -26.50
CA THR A 145 -31.06 -26.67 -25.60
C THR A 145 -29.82 -26.21 -24.83
N GLY A 146 -29.98 -25.22 -23.95
CA GLY A 146 -28.95 -24.83 -23.00
C GLY A 146 -28.71 -25.90 -21.94
N THR A 147 -27.55 -26.57 -21.99
CA THR A 147 -27.19 -27.67 -21.08
C THR A 147 -27.17 -27.27 -19.60
N GLU A 148 -27.69 -28.15 -18.74
CA GLU A 148 -27.80 -27.96 -17.29
C GLU A 148 -26.46 -27.64 -16.60
N LEU A 149 -25.35 -28.07 -17.20
CA LEU A 149 -23.98 -27.79 -16.75
C LEU A 149 -23.61 -26.29 -16.81
N GLU A 150 -24.04 -25.56 -17.84
CA GLU A 150 -23.81 -24.11 -17.93
C GLU A 150 -24.62 -23.35 -16.86
N SER A 151 -25.83 -23.82 -16.56
CA SER A 151 -26.68 -23.27 -15.49
C SER A 151 -26.04 -23.51 -14.11
N GLN A 152 -25.50 -24.71 -13.86
CA GLN A 152 -24.81 -25.03 -12.62
C GLN A 152 -23.46 -24.29 -12.47
N GLN A 153 -22.67 -24.13 -13.54
CA GLN A 153 -21.45 -23.31 -13.52
C GLN A 153 -21.76 -21.82 -13.31
N ARG A 154 -22.82 -21.28 -13.93
CA ARG A 154 -23.30 -19.91 -13.68
C ARG A 154 -23.79 -19.73 -12.24
N LYS A 155 -24.45 -20.73 -11.64
CA LYS A 155 -24.87 -20.72 -10.21
C LYS A 155 -23.68 -20.84 -9.24
N LYS A 156 -22.68 -21.68 -9.53
CA LYS A 156 -21.44 -21.79 -8.74
C LYS A 156 -20.62 -20.50 -8.80
N LYS A 157 -20.42 -19.88 -9.98
CA LYS A 157 -19.78 -18.55 -10.11
C LYS A 157 -20.55 -17.43 -9.41
N ARG A 158 -21.88 -17.51 -9.34
CA ARG A 158 -22.71 -16.50 -8.65
C ARG A 158 -22.64 -16.60 -7.11
N LYS A 159 -22.45 -17.79 -6.53
CA LYS A 159 -22.36 -17.94 -5.06
C LYS A 159 -21.05 -17.36 -4.48
N THR A 160 -19.96 -17.32 -5.25
CA THR A 160 -18.66 -16.82 -4.80
C THR A 160 -18.48 -15.30 -4.87
N GLN A 161 -19.44 -14.55 -5.41
CA GLN A 161 -19.37 -13.08 -5.52
C GLN A 161 -20.29 -12.35 -4.51
N ARG A 162 -20.27 -12.72 -3.23
CA ARG A 162 -20.91 -11.88 -2.19
C ARG A 162 -20.31 -10.47 -2.19
N LYS A 163 -21.16 -9.47 -1.97
CA LYS A 163 -20.82 -8.05 -2.14
C LYS A 163 -20.04 -7.49 -0.94
N ARG A 164 -18.70 -7.64 -0.97
CA ARG A 164 -17.74 -7.16 0.05
C ARG A 164 -17.79 -5.69 0.49
N TRP A 165 -18.65 -4.81 -0.01
CA TRP A 165 -18.68 -3.42 0.47
C TRP A 165 -20.11 -2.92 0.63
N ILE A 166 -20.32 -2.16 1.70
CA ILE A 166 -21.60 -1.55 2.06
C ILE A 166 -21.35 -0.07 2.35
N GLN A 167 -22.22 0.80 1.85
CA GLN A 167 -22.18 2.22 2.20
C GLN A 167 -23.27 2.50 3.20
N PHE A 168 -22.87 3.00 4.35
CA PHE A 168 -23.78 3.61 5.30
C PHE A 168 -23.97 5.06 4.84
N GLU A 169 -25.20 5.46 4.55
CA GLU A 169 -25.51 6.89 4.54
C GLU A 169 -25.28 7.37 5.97
N SER A 170 -24.17 8.08 6.17
CA SER A 170 -24.07 9.00 7.29
C SER A 170 -25.29 9.91 7.18
N LEU A 171 -26.17 9.87 8.18
CA LEU A 171 -27.00 11.02 8.51
C LEU A 171 -25.99 12.11 8.93
N VAL A 172 -25.34 12.73 7.94
CA VAL A 172 -24.71 14.02 8.16
C VAL A 172 -25.89 14.89 8.51
N GLN A 173 -26.11 15.09 9.82
CA GLN A 173 -26.84 16.25 10.28
C GLN A 173 -26.06 17.42 9.70
N GLN A 174 -26.49 17.91 8.54
CA GLN A 174 -26.26 19.29 8.19
C GLN A 174 -26.99 20.07 9.29
N SER A 175 -26.27 20.37 10.36
CA SER A 175 -26.64 21.48 11.22
C SER A 175 -26.62 22.68 10.28
N ASN A 176 -27.80 23.07 9.78
CA ASN A 176 -27.95 24.35 9.11
C ASN A 176 -27.28 25.38 10.02
N PRO A 177 -26.33 26.19 9.53
CA PRO A 177 -25.86 27.31 10.31
C PRO A 177 -27.10 28.18 10.56
N ILE A 178 -27.54 28.22 11.82
CA ILE A 178 -28.49 29.22 12.26
C ILE A 178 -27.80 30.55 11.97
N ALA A 179 -28.32 31.28 10.98
CA ALA A 179 -27.86 32.59 10.62
C ALA A 179 -28.14 33.55 11.78
N SER A 180 -27.22 33.62 12.74
CA SER A 180 -27.18 34.75 13.68
C SER A 180 -26.68 35.96 12.90
N LYS A 181 -27.62 36.83 12.53
CA LYS A 181 -27.32 38.20 12.11
C LYS A 181 -26.69 38.91 13.31
N SER A 182 -25.38 39.15 13.26
CA SER A 182 -24.73 40.12 14.13
C SER A 182 -24.58 41.44 13.37
N PRO A 183 -24.87 42.59 14.00
CA PRO A 183 -24.72 43.90 13.36
C PRO A 183 -23.24 44.31 13.32
N LEU A 184 -22.91 45.06 12.27
CA LEU A 184 -21.64 45.76 12.10
C LEU A 184 -21.41 46.75 13.24
N SER A 185 -20.21 46.74 13.80
CA SER A 185 -19.60 47.94 14.39
C SER A 185 -18.12 47.99 14.04
N SER A 186 -17.77 49.02 13.30
CA SER A 186 -16.42 49.53 13.06
C SER A 186 -15.80 50.08 14.35
N SER A 187 -14.52 49.83 14.57
CA SER A 187 -13.56 50.86 14.99
C SER A 187 -12.12 50.36 14.97
N SER A 188 -11.24 51.32 14.74
CA SER A 188 -9.81 51.27 14.52
C SER A 188 -8.99 51.29 15.81
N SER A 189 -7.69 50.99 15.65
CA SER A 189 -6.50 51.60 16.30
C SER A 189 -5.69 50.75 17.32
N SER A 190 -4.44 50.49 16.88
CA SER A 190 -3.13 50.69 17.55
C SER A 190 -2.78 50.10 18.93
N SER A 191 -1.75 49.25 18.90
CA SER A 191 -0.50 49.23 19.69
C SER A 191 -0.48 49.09 21.23
N SER A 192 0.37 48.14 21.68
CA SER A 192 1.40 48.26 22.75
C SER A 192 1.29 47.28 23.95
N ALA A 193 2.35 46.45 24.06
CA ALA A 193 3.13 46.00 25.23
C ALA A 193 2.52 45.69 26.63
N ALA A 194 2.87 44.47 27.08
CA ALA A 194 3.38 44.04 28.40
C ALA A 194 2.50 44.08 29.67
N GLY A 195 2.43 42.91 30.33
CA GLY A 195 2.13 42.76 31.76
C GLY A 195 1.48 41.41 32.12
N PRO A 196 2.06 40.59 33.02
CA PRO A 196 1.44 39.34 33.49
C PRO A 196 0.51 39.61 34.69
N GLN A 197 -0.75 39.16 34.61
CA GLN A 197 -1.71 39.20 35.72
C GLN A 197 -1.96 37.79 36.28
N GLU A 198 -2.00 37.74 37.61
CA GLU A 198 -2.31 36.60 38.48
C GLU A 198 -3.76 36.09 38.31
N PRO A 199 -4.05 34.84 38.74
CA PRO A 199 -5.35 34.22 38.52
C PRO A 199 -6.36 34.57 39.64
N GLU A 200 -7.47 35.23 39.27
CA GLU A 200 -8.63 35.41 40.13
C GLU A 200 -9.54 34.16 40.17
N SER A 201 -9.71 33.65 41.40
CA SER A 201 -10.99 33.34 42.05
C SER A 201 -12.10 32.62 41.24
N ASN A 202 -12.21 31.32 41.49
CA ASN A 202 -13.36 30.46 41.17
C ASN A 202 -14.67 30.93 41.86
N GLN A 203 -15.71 31.24 41.09
CA GLN A 203 -17.10 31.19 41.53
C GLN A 203 -17.87 30.08 40.80
N PRO A 204 -18.77 29.34 41.48
CA PRO A 204 -19.54 28.27 40.86
C PRO A 204 -20.78 28.82 40.14
N PHE A 205 -20.88 28.56 38.84
CA PHE A 205 -22.10 28.78 38.08
C PHE A 205 -23.14 27.73 38.44
N ALA A 206 -24.31 28.19 38.91
CA ALA A 206 -25.48 27.36 39.11
C ALA A 206 -25.98 26.80 37.76
N ALA A 207 -26.18 25.49 37.71
CA ALA A 207 -26.71 24.81 36.54
C ALA A 207 -28.19 25.20 36.30
N PRO A 208 -28.59 25.50 35.06
CA PRO A 208 -29.99 25.69 34.73
C PRO A 208 -30.76 24.36 34.84
N PRO A 209 -32.07 24.40 35.17
CA PRO A 209 -32.88 23.20 35.34
C PRO A 209 -33.01 22.42 34.02
N PRO A 210 -33.12 21.07 34.08
CA PRO A 210 -33.19 20.23 32.90
C PRO A 210 -34.52 20.46 32.16
N THR A 211 -34.41 21.01 30.95
CA THR A 211 -35.54 21.07 30.02
C THR A 211 -35.91 19.65 29.60
N ILE A 212 -37.09 19.19 30.03
CA ILE A 212 -37.67 17.91 29.61
C ILE A 212 -38.01 18.03 28.12
N VAL A 213 -37.09 17.56 27.26
CA VAL A 213 -37.35 17.39 25.84
C VAL A 213 -38.07 16.05 25.67
N ASN A 214 -39.35 16.11 25.27
CA ASN A 214 -40.12 14.95 24.86
C ASN A 214 -39.37 14.19 23.76
N SER A 215 -38.75 13.06 24.10
CA SER A 215 -38.07 12.19 23.15
C SER A 215 -39.13 11.50 22.28
N ARG A 216 -39.53 12.14 21.18
CA ARG A 216 -40.14 11.41 20.06
C ARG A 216 -39.13 10.33 19.67
N LYS A 217 -39.52 9.06 19.82
CA LYS A 217 -38.81 7.92 19.23
C LYS A 217 -38.82 8.10 17.71
N THR A 218 -37.87 8.88 17.20
CA THR A 218 -37.52 8.88 15.79
C THR A 218 -36.85 7.54 15.54
N THR A 219 -37.63 6.57 15.06
CA THR A 219 -37.07 5.35 14.47
C THR A 219 -36.27 5.78 13.25
N THR A 220 -34.99 6.06 13.44
CA THR A 220 -34.02 6.30 12.39
C THR A 220 -33.90 5.01 11.57
N LYS A 221 -34.67 4.92 10.49
CA LYS A 221 -34.48 3.86 9.50
C LYS A 221 -33.15 4.13 8.81
N THR A 222 -32.13 3.34 9.15
CA THR A 222 -30.88 3.28 8.39
C THR A 222 -31.22 2.80 6.98
N ILE A 223 -31.15 3.70 6.00
CA ILE A 223 -31.36 3.34 4.59
C ILE A 223 -30.05 2.75 4.07
N ILE A 224 -30.08 1.47 3.72
CA ILE A 224 -28.91 0.78 3.17
C ILE A 224 -29.09 0.65 1.67
N ARG A 225 -28.31 1.40 0.88
CA ARG A 225 -28.30 1.29 -0.58
C ARG A 225 -27.11 0.45 -1.05
N PRO A 226 -27.27 -0.46 -2.04
CA PRO A 226 -26.14 -1.12 -2.66
C PRO A 226 -25.27 -0.06 -3.36
N ILE A 227 -24.00 0.02 -2.98
CA ILE A 227 -23.03 0.92 -3.59
C ILE A 227 -22.94 0.63 -5.09
N ARG A 228 -23.13 1.66 -5.92
CA ARG A 228 -22.30 1.85 -7.10
C ARG A 228 -21.14 2.69 -6.61
N PHE A 229 -19.90 2.19 -6.71
CA PHE A 229 -18.74 3.06 -6.51
C PHE A 229 -19.04 4.32 -7.34
N PRO A 230 -18.81 5.56 -6.84
CA PRO A 230 -18.94 6.73 -7.70
C PRO A 230 -18.21 6.36 -8.97
N THR A 231 -18.98 6.29 -10.07
CA THR A 231 -18.66 5.44 -11.23
C THR A 231 -17.18 5.63 -11.51
N VAL A 232 -16.34 4.66 -11.15
CA VAL A 232 -14.91 4.74 -11.46
C VAL A 232 -14.92 4.50 -12.96
N GLN A 233 -15.13 5.57 -13.74
CA GLN A 233 -15.58 5.44 -15.11
C GLN A 233 -14.49 4.75 -15.93
N LYS A 234 -13.21 5.00 -15.60
CA LYS A 234 -12.04 4.42 -16.28
C LYS A 234 -10.86 4.32 -15.30
N CYS A 235 -10.23 3.14 -15.20
CA CYS A 235 -8.88 3.07 -14.63
C CYS A 235 -7.88 2.82 -15.73
N PHE A 236 -6.85 3.65 -15.78
CA PHE A 236 -5.79 3.54 -16.75
C PHE A 236 -4.72 2.61 -16.15
N SER A 237 -4.49 1.48 -16.79
CA SER A 237 -3.34 0.64 -16.45
C SER A 237 -2.42 0.65 -17.64
N GLU A 238 -1.19 1.00 -17.36
CA GLU A 238 -0.12 0.95 -18.32
C GLU A 238 0.72 -0.25 -17.93
N ALA A 239 0.73 -1.27 -18.80
CA ALA A 239 1.50 -2.47 -18.53
C ALA A 239 3.00 -2.14 -18.62
N GLY A 240 3.67 -2.07 -17.47
CA GLY A 240 5.12 -1.88 -17.42
C GLY A 240 5.88 -3.16 -17.77
N TYR A 241 6.81 -3.05 -18.73
CA TYR A 241 7.84 -4.00 -19.15
C TYR A 241 7.45 -5.45 -19.49
N GLY A 242 7.64 -5.79 -20.78
CA GLY A 242 8.56 -6.86 -21.19
C GLY A 242 8.19 -8.31 -20.88
N THR A 243 7.04 -8.55 -20.26
CA THR A 243 6.41 -9.86 -20.31
C THR A 243 5.04 -9.66 -20.90
N ASP A 244 4.67 -10.50 -21.86
CA ASP A 244 3.31 -10.60 -22.43
C ASP A 244 2.24 -10.98 -21.37
N ARG A 245 2.62 -10.97 -20.09
CA ARG A 245 1.79 -11.25 -18.93
C ARG A 245 0.98 -9.99 -18.63
N ARG A 246 -0.21 -9.96 -19.24
CA ARG A 246 -1.37 -9.16 -18.83
C ARG A 246 -1.36 -8.99 -17.31
N ILE A 247 -1.44 -7.74 -16.83
CA ILE A 247 -1.61 -7.31 -15.43
C ILE A 247 -1.59 -8.47 -14.44
N ASP A 248 -0.43 -8.65 -13.82
CA ASP A 248 -0.21 -9.63 -12.76
C ASP A 248 -1.30 -9.59 -11.67
N MET A 249 -1.47 -10.74 -11.01
CA MET A 249 -2.52 -11.08 -10.04
C MET A 249 -2.74 -10.05 -8.93
N THR A 250 -1.75 -9.23 -8.63
CA THR A 250 -1.82 -8.17 -7.61
C THR A 250 -2.87 -7.12 -7.95
N GLY A 251 -2.91 -6.65 -9.20
CA GLY A 251 -3.95 -5.73 -9.68
C GLY A 251 -5.32 -6.40 -9.69
N ARG A 252 -5.38 -7.69 -10.07
CA ARG A 252 -6.63 -8.47 -10.06
C ARG A 252 -7.21 -8.63 -8.67
N ARG A 253 -6.40 -8.96 -7.66
CA ARG A 253 -6.86 -9.08 -6.27
C ARG A 253 -7.31 -7.73 -5.73
N PHE A 254 -6.59 -6.65 -6.05
CA PHE A 254 -7.01 -5.29 -5.72
C PHE A 254 -8.39 -4.97 -6.35
N MET A 255 -8.54 -5.16 -7.66
CA MET A 255 -9.80 -4.96 -8.37
C MET A 255 -10.93 -5.81 -7.79
N GLN A 256 -10.67 -7.08 -7.50
CA GLN A 256 -11.63 -8.00 -6.89
C GLN A 256 -12.01 -7.56 -5.47
N ARG A 257 -11.03 -7.12 -4.69
CA ARG A 257 -11.21 -6.61 -3.33
C ARG A 257 -12.18 -5.45 -3.39
N TYR A 258 -11.88 -4.40 -4.15
CA TYR A 258 -12.70 -3.17 -4.21
C TYR A 258 -13.85 -3.23 -5.21
N LYS A 259 -14.04 -4.35 -5.93
CA LYS A 259 -15.02 -4.51 -7.02
C LYS A 259 -14.93 -3.40 -8.06
N ILE A 260 -13.71 -2.99 -8.37
CA ILE A 260 -13.41 -2.05 -9.43
C ILE A 260 -13.31 -2.88 -10.71
N ASP A 261 -14.13 -2.54 -11.71
CA ASP A 261 -14.07 -3.12 -13.05
C ASP A 261 -13.46 -2.10 -13.99
N PRO A 262 -12.11 -2.01 -14.05
CA PRO A 262 -11.49 -0.95 -14.81
C PRO A 262 -11.55 -1.20 -16.31
N ILE A 263 -11.86 -0.15 -17.05
CA ILE A 263 -11.59 -0.10 -18.48
C ILE A 263 -10.10 0.24 -18.66
N LEU A 264 -9.29 -0.81 -18.79
CA LEU A 264 -7.85 -0.68 -19.04
C LEU A 264 -7.64 -0.01 -20.40
N THR A 265 -7.18 1.23 -20.37
CA THR A 265 -6.83 1.96 -21.59
C THR A 265 -5.31 1.97 -21.67
N PRO A 266 -4.70 1.38 -22.73
CA PRO A 266 -3.27 1.45 -22.93
C PRO A 266 -2.86 2.92 -23.09
N THR A 267 -1.65 3.28 -22.62
CA THR A 267 -1.17 4.63 -22.87
C THR A 267 -0.92 4.83 -24.36
N PRO A 268 -1.52 5.87 -24.98
CA PRO A 268 -1.49 6.01 -26.44
C PRO A 268 -0.15 6.49 -27.01
N PHE A 269 0.92 6.62 -26.23
CA PHE A 269 2.18 7.18 -26.73
C PHE A 269 3.38 6.56 -26.04
N LEU A 270 3.86 5.47 -26.62
CA LEU A 270 5.28 5.21 -26.79
C LEU A 270 5.44 4.52 -28.12
N ASP A 271 5.74 5.28 -29.16
CA ASP A 271 6.16 4.70 -30.43
C ASP A 271 7.51 4.01 -30.18
N PRO A 272 7.56 2.66 -30.16
CA PRO A 272 8.79 1.93 -29.88
C PRO A 272 9.84 2.16 -30.96
N LEU A 273 9.46 2.72 -32.11
CA LEU A 273 10.31 2.92 -33.28
C LEU A 273 10.86 4.35 -33.35
N ARG A 274 10.14 5.36 -32.83
CA ARG A 274 10.61 6.76 -32.81
C ARG A 274 11.40 7.12 -31.57
N ASP A 275 11.06 6.56 -30.41
CA ASP A 275 11.87 6.72 -29.20
C ASP A 275 12.96 5.64 -29.16
N ASN A 276 14.00 5.87 -29.98
CA ASN A 276 15.22 5.07 -30.06
C ASN A 276 16.17 5.28 -28.86
N SER A 277 15.77 6.16 -27.93
CA SER A 277 16.41 6.26 -26.63
C SER A 277 16.07 4.98 -25.83
N SER A 278 17.01 4.49 -25.03
CA SER A 278 16.89 3.23 -24.27
C SER A 278 15.48 3.00 -23.72
N ILE A 279 15.05 1.74 -23.58
CA ILE A 279 13.74 1.39 -23.00
C ILE A 279 13.45 2.11 -21.65
N TRP A 280 14.51 2.58 -20.97
CA TRP A 280 14.52 3.38 -19.75
C TRP A 280 14.14 4.87 -19.94
N SER A 281 14.49 5.49 -21.06
CA SER A 281 14.18 6.90 -21.38
C SER A 281 12.81 7.09 -22.03
N ARG A 282 12.15 5.99 -22.41
CA ARG A 282 10.78 6.00 -22.95
C ARG A 282 9.74 6.53 -21.94
N TRP A 283 9.96 6.43 -20.64
CA TRP A 283 8.93 6.78 -19.65
C TRP A 283 9.28 8.05 -18.87
N ARG A 284 9.18 9.21 -19.54
CA ARG A 284 9.28 10.51 -18.86
C ARG A 284 7.99 10.79 -18.10
N MET A 285 8.07 10.90 -16.77
CA MET A 285 6.91 11.25 -15.93
C MET A 285 6.23 12.54 -16.39
N ASP A 286 7.01 13.46 -16.98
CA ASP A 286 6.49 14.71 -17.52
C ASP A 286 5.44 14.48 -18.62
N LYS A 287 5.57 13.42 -19.45
CA LYS A 287 4.57 13.07 -20.48
C LYS A 287 3.30 12.48 -19.89
N VAL A 288 3.43 11.71 -18.82
CA VAL A 288 2.28 11.20 -18.04
C VAL A 288 1.53 12.38 -17.43
N ILE A 289 2.24 13.33 -16.84
CA ILE A 289 1.67 14.56 -16.26
C ILE A 289 0.98 15.39 -17.34
N GLU A 290 1.66 15.72 -18.44
CA GLU A 290 1.12 16.49 -19.57
C GLU A 290 -0.21 15.89 -20.08
N ARG A 291 -0.28 14.55 -20.17
CA ARG A 291 -1.50 13.85 -20.57
C ARG A 291 -2.64 14.06 -19.59
N TYR A 292 -2.40 13.89 -18.29
CA TYR A 292 -3.45 13.99 -17.27
C TYR A 292 -3.78 15.44 -16.87
N GLN A 293 -3.01 16.42 -17.33
CA GLN A 293 -3.37 17.83 -17.28
C GLN A 293 -4.45 18.21 -18.31
N GLN A 294 -4.71 17.38 -19.32
CA GLN A 294 -5.67 17.72 -20.35
C GLN A 294 -7.12 17.79 -19.80
N PRO A 295 -7.96 18.72 -20.30
CA PRO A 295 -9.27 19.03 -19.71
C PRO A 295 -10.22 17.84 -19.55
N GLN A 296 -10.16 16.86 -20.44
CA GLN A 296 -11.00 15.66 -20.38
C GLN A 296 -10.73 14.78 -19.14
N TYR A 297 -9.56 14.93 -18.50
CA TYR A 297 -9.24 14.23 -17.24
C TYR A 297 -9.46 15.09 -16.01
N ALA A 298 -9.60 16.41 -16.16
CA ALA A 298 -9.90 17.31 -15.06
C ALA A 298 -11.23 16.96 -14.39
N GLN A 299 -12.20 16.44 -15.16
CA GLN A 299 -13.54 16.07 -14.69
C GLN A 299 -13.59 14.73 -13.94
N GLU A 300 -12.57 13.89 -14.06
CA GLU A 300 -12.54 12.58 -13.40
C GLU A 300 -12.33 12.75 -11.89
N GLU A 301 -13.27 12.25 -11.08
CA GLU A 301 -13.17 12.29 -9.61
C GLU A 301 -11.99 11.44 -9.11
N ILE A 302 -11.77 10.28 -9.75
CA ILE A 302 -10.69 9.36 -9.38
C ILE A 302 -9.93 8.93 -10.63
N LEU A 303 -8.72 9.47 -10.77
CA LEU A 303 -7.75 8.97 -11.74
C LEU A 303 -7.04 7.74 -11.17
N CYS A 304 -7.10 6.61 -11.87
CA CYS A 304 -6.43 5.39 -11.45
C CYS A 304 -5.25 5.05 -12.35
N LEU A 305 -4.08 4.78 -11.76
CA LEU A 305 -2.83 4.52 -12.47
C LEU A 305 -2.26 3.18 -12.00
N GLY A 306 -2.12 2.20 -12.90
CA GLY A 306 -1.37 0.96 -12.63
C GLY A 306 -0.04 1.00 -13.38
N HIS A 307 1.08 0.84 -12.66
CA HIS A 307 2.42 1.03 -13.24
C HIS A 307 3.53 0.31 -12.48
N VAL A 308 4.63 0.02 -13.18
CA VAL A 308 5.86 -0.58 -12.62
C VAL A 308 7.06 0.29 -12.97
N TYR A 309 7.54 1.09 -12.02
CA TYR A 309 8.81 1.78 -12.17
C TYR A 309 9.88 1.11 -11.30
N ARG A 310 11.10 1.06 -11.83
CA ARG A 310 12.30 0.65 -11.09
C ARG A 310 13.05 1.91 -10.67
N LEU A 311 13.62 1.90 -9.48
CA LEU A 311 14.71 2.83 -9.17
C LEU A 311 15.91 2.41 -10.02
N LEU A 312 16.24 3.21 -11.03
CA LEU A 312 17.44 2.98 -11.82
C LEU A 312 18.69 3.11 -10.92
N PRO A 313 19.70 2.25 -11.11
CA PRO A 313 20.99 2.42 -10.46
C PRO A 313 21.67 3.70 -11.00
N GLY A 314 22.35 4.43 -10.11
CA GLY A 314 23.09 5.65 -10.47
C GLY A 314 22.23 6.87 -10.80
N GLY A 315 22.84 8.05 -10.69
CA GLY A 315 22.25 9.33 -11.12
C GLY A 315 21.34 10.03 -10.12
N ASN A 316 21.02 11.30 -10.42
CA ASN A 316 20.05 12.10 -9.69
C ASN A 316 18.64 11.58 -10.00
N ASN A 317 18.11 10.71 -9.14
CA ASN A 317 16.76 10.21 -9.27
C ASN A 317 15.79 11.24 -8.68
N ARG A 318 15.19 12.07 -9.54
CA ARG A 318 14.21 13.11 -9.16
C ARG A 318 13.12 12.58 -8.22
N ILE A 319 12.61 11.37 -8.45
CA ILE A 319 11.56 10.77 -7.61
C ILE A 319 12.07 10.47 -6.21
N TRP A 320 13.31 9.98 -6.09
CA TRP A 320 13.93 9.78 -4.78
C TRP A 320 14.15 11.12 -4.06
N THR A 321 14.76 12.09 -4.74
CA THR A 321 15.11 13.40 -4.19
C THR A 321 13.87 14.20 -3.78
N GLU A 322 12.80 14.19 -4.58
CA GLU A 322 11.60 14.96 -4.24
C GLU A 322 10.65 14.23 -3.28
N PHE A 323 10.67 12.88 -3.27
CA PHE A 323 9.68 12.10 -2.54
C PHE A 323 10.32 10.99 -1.71
N GLY A 324 11.04 10.06 -2.33
CA GLY A 324 11.50 8.83 -1.66
C GLY A 324 12.28 9.07 -0.36
N GLN A 325 13.15 10.09 -0.31
CA GLN A 325 13.95 10.41 0.87
C GLN A 325 13.13 10.88 2.09
N PHE A 326 11.89 11.32 1.88
CA PHE A 326 10.99 11.79 2.95
C PHE A 326 10.05 10.69 3.46
N PHE A 327 10.01 9.52 2.81
CA PHE A 327 9.12 8.43 3.19
C PHE A 327 9.72 7.60 4.34
N ARG A 328 9.83 8.23 5.52
CA ARG A 328 10.52 7.73 6.73
C ARG A 328 9.69 6.69 7.47
N TYR A 329 10.37 5.78 8.15
CA TYR A 329 9.69 4.82 9.05
C TYR A 329 9.11 5.52 10.28
N THR A 330 8.01 5.00 10.83
CA THR A 330 7.41 5.48 12.09
C THR A 330 8.35 5.27 13.27
N GLU A 331 8.15 6.04 14.35
CA GLU A 331 8.88 5.85 15.63
C GLU A 331 8.75 4.42 16.16
N ARG A 332 7.57 3.80 16.00
CA ARG A 332 7.34 2.40 16.39
C ARG A 332 8.29 1.42 15.67
N VAL A 333 8.46 1.57 14.36
CA VAL A 333 9.40 0.75 13.60
C VAL A 333 10.83 1.06 14.00
N GLN A 334 11.17 2.34 14.14
CA GLN A 334 12.52 2.76 14.51
C GLN A 334 12.92 2.23 15.89
N GLY A 335 12.06 2.37 16.90
CA GLY A 335 12.31 1.86 18.25
C GLY A 335 12.47 0.33 18.29
N PHE A 336 11.69 -0.41 17.51
CA PHE A 336 11.87 -1.86 17.42
C PHE A 336 13.19 -2.25 16.74
N VAL A 337 13.62 -1.48 15.73
CA VAL A 337 14.93 -1.66 15.09
C VAL A 337 16.07 -1.33 16.05
N ASP A 338 15.92 -0.30 16.88
CA ASP A 338 16.87 0.04 17.96
C ASP A 338 17.03 -1.10 18.96
N GLU A 339 15.92 -1.74 19.36
CA GLU A 339 15.93 -2.93 20.23
C GLU A 339 16.67 -4.10 19.59
N ILE A 340 16.40 -4.39 18.30
CA ILE A 340 17.07 -5.48 17.57
C ILE A 340 18.59 -5.22 17.51
N LEU A 341 19.00 -4.02 17.08
CA LEU A 341 20.42 -3.70 16.93
C LEU A 341 21.14 -3.73 18.28
N SER A 342 20.50 -3.24 19.34
CA SER A 342 21.05 -3.29 20.71
C SER A 342 21.18 -4.71 21.26
N GLY A 343 20.31 -5.63 20.83
CA GLY A 343 20.31 -7.03 21.27
C GLY A 343 21.24 -7.93 20.45
N LEU A 344 21.44 -7.63 19.17
CA LEU A 344 22.21 -8.46 18.25
C LEU A 344 23.67 -8.01 18.10
N LEU A 345 23.95 -6.71 18.13
CA LEU A 345 25.32 -6.22 17.93
C LEU A 345 26.16 -6.38 19.20
N PRO A 346 27.46 -6.70 19.08
CA PRO A 346 28.36 -6.80 20.23
C PRO A 346 28.42 -5.47 20.99
N LYS A 347 28.22 -5.51 22.32
CA LYS A 347 28.40 -4.31 23.15
C LYS A 347 29.86 -3.89 23.07
N GLU A 348 30.12 -2.62 22.78
CA GLU A 348 31.47 -2.07 22.90
C GLU A 348 31.92 -2.14 24.36
N ASP A 349 33.19 -2.50 24.57
CA ASP A 349 33.78 -2.51 25.89
C ASP A 349 33.72 -1.10 26.46
N LYS A 350 32.85 -0.93 27.46
CA LYS A 350 32.53 0.37 28.07
C LYS A 350 33.75 1.05 28.69
N ASP A 351 34.83 0.31 28.88
CA ASP A 351 36.07 0.79 29.48
C ASP A 351 36.85 1.74 28.54
N ALA A 352 36.54 1.78 27.24
CA ALA A 352 37.23 2.63 26.27
C ALA A 352 36.58 4.01 26.04
N VAL A 353 35.35 4.25 26.53
CA VAL A 353 34.60 5.50 26.30
C VAL A 353 34.03 6.03 27.61
N GLN A 354 34.91 6.28 28.57
CA GLN A 354 34.59 7.15 29.69
C GLN A 354 34.68 8.61 29.22
N GLU A 355 33.67 9.41 29.59
CA GLU A 355 33.70 10.88 29.61
C GLU A 355 33.51 11.67 28.30
N GLN A 356 32.38 11.51 27.60
CA GLN A 356 31.79 12.67 26.90
C GLN A 356 30.27 12.73 27.04
N GLY A 357 29.81 13.53 28.01
CA GLY A 357 28.59 14.35 27.90
C GLY A 357 27.23 13.65 27.97
N GLN A 358 26.53 13.85 29.08
CA GLN A 358 25.12 13.47 29.27
C GLN A 358 24.22 14.09 28.19
N GLY A 359 23.48 13.24 27.46
CA GLY A 359 22.33 13.66 26.64
C GLY A 359 22.38 13.30 25.15
N LYS A 360 23.50 12.78 24.63
CA LYS A 360 23.55 12.35 23.23
C LYS A 360 22.81 11.02 23.06
N LEU A 361 21.87 10.97 22.11
CA LEU A 361 21.22 9.73 21.67
C LEU A 361 22.27 8.64 21.48
N LYS A 362 22.02 7.44 22.04
CA LYS A 362 22.94 6.29 21.91
C LYS A 362 23.17 6.03 20.43
N GLU A 363 24.34 6.42 19.94
CA GLU A 363 24.75 6.18 18.57
C GLU A 363 24.89 4.66 18.41
N VAL A 364 24.18 4.10 17.42
CA VAL A 364 24.23 2.66 17.15
C VAL A 364 25.65 2.33 16.68
N GLN A 365 26.22 1.26 17.24
CA GLN A 365 27.53 0.76 16.83
C GLN A 365 27.58 0.57 15.30
N PRO A 366 28.63 1.04 14.61
CA PRO A 366 28.80 0.79 13.19
C PRO A 366 28.78 -0.70 12.84
N PHE A 367 28.06 -1.06 11.78
CA PHE A 367 27.94 -2.45 11.32
C PHE A 367 27.83 -2.52 9.80
N VAL A 368 28.12 -3.71 9.26
CA VAL A 368 27.88 -4.06 7.86
C VAL A 368 26.50 -4.67 7.74
N GLY A 369 25.61 -4.08 6.96
CA GLY A 369 24.33 -4.68 6.58
C GLY A 369 24.50 -5.47 5.30
N LEU A 370 24.24 -6.78 5.32
CA LEU A 370 24.36 -7.64 4.16
C LEU A 370 22.98 -8.14 3.72
N HIS A 371 22.59 -7.81 2.49
CA HIS A 371 21.36 -8.29 1.89
C HIS A 371 21.64 -9.41 0.87
N LEU A 372 21.37 -10.65 1.27
CA LEU A 372 21.53 -11.84 0.43
C LEU A 372 20.19 -12.23 -0.20
N ARG A 373 19.93 -11.72 -1.40
CA ARG A 373 18.73 -12.08 -2.19
C ARG A 373 18.99 -13.35 -3.00
N ARG A 374 18.64 -14.50 -2.45
CA ARG A 374 18.86 -15.82 -3.08
C ARG A 374 17.54 -16.53 -3.37
N GLY A 375 16.98 -17.29 -2.44
CA GLY A 375 15.60 -17.85 -2.48
C GLY A 375 14.94 -17.97 -3.87
N ASP A 376 13.82 -17.26 -4.07
CA ASP A 376 13.06 -17.23 -5.33
C ASP A 376 13.75 -16.46 -6.48
N PHE A 377 14.89 -15.83 -6.22
CA PHE A 377 15.58 -14.94 -7.14
C PHE A 377 16.38 -15.66 -8.23
N TYR A 378 16.72 -16.95 -8.02
CA TYR A 378 17.43 -17.76 -9.01
C TYR A 378 16.75 -17.73 -10.39
N ARG A 379 15.43 -17.97 -10.42
CA ARG A 379 14.63 -17.96 -11.66
C ARG A 379 14.54 -16.56 -12.28
N HIS A 380 14.54 -15.52 -11.45
CA HIS A 380 14.57 -14.15 -11.93
C HIS A 380 15.89 -13.87 -12.66
N CYS A 381 17.02 -14.23 -12.05
CA CYS A 381 18.34 -14.04 -12.62
C CYS A 381 18.50 -14.79 -13.95
N LEU A 382 18.09 -16.06 -14.02
CA LEU A 382 18.11 -16.82 -15.28
C LEU A 382 17.40 -16.12 -16.44
N GLY A 383 16.32 -15.37 -16.16
CA GLY A 383 15.54 -14.67 -17.18
C GLY A 383 16.08 -13.31 -17.59
N ILE A 384 17.01 -12.72 -16.84
CA ILE A 384 17.53 -11.36 -17.09
C ILE A 384 19.03 -11.31 -17.36
N THR A 385 19.78 -12.33 -16.98
CA THR A 385 21.22 -12.40 -17.24
C THR A 385 21.41 -12.92 -18.66
N SER A 386 21.98 -12.09 -19.52
CA SER A 386 22.31 -12.49 -20.88
C SER A 386 23.52 -13.43 -20.87
N PRO A 387 23.54 -14.49 -21.69
CA PRO A 387 24.76 -15.26 -21.95
C PRO A 387 25.93 -14.40 -22.45
N ALA A 388 25.66 -13.22 -23.01
CA ALA A 388 26.67 -12.26 -23.46
C ALA A 388 27.31 -11.45 -22.31
N ASP A 389 26.76 -11.51 -21.10
CA ASP A 389 27.32 -10.87 -19.91
C ASP A 389 27.83 -11.93 -18.93
N PRO A 390 29.11 -12.36 -19.03
CA PRO A 390 29.63 -13.46 -18.22
C PRO A 390 29.61 -13.17 -16.71
N ASN A 391 29.58 -11.89 -16.32
CA ASN A 391 29.50 -11.48 -14.92
C ASN A 391 28.07 -11.22 -14.45
N GLY A 392 27.11 -11.14 -15.37
CA GLY A 392 25.70 -10.87 -15.06
C GLY A 392 25.11 -11.83 -14.02
N TRP A 393 25.55 -13.10 -14.07
CA TRP A 393 25.15 -14.09 -13.07
C TRP A 393 25.64 -13.73 -11.67
N ASN A 394 26.91 -13.38 -11.49
CA ASN A 394 27.46 -13.02 -10.19
C ASN A 394 26.86 -11.70 -9.66
N ARG A 395 26.55 -10.75 -10.54
CA ARG A 395 25.86 -9.51 -10.16
C ARG A 395 24.42 -9.71 -9.70
N CYS A 396 23.73 -10.70 -10.27
CA CYS A 396 22.34 -10.99 -9.97
C CYS A 396 22.17 -12.02 -8.85
N TYR A 397 23.02 -13.05 -8.82
CA TYR A 397 22.92 -14.21 -7.95
C TYR A 397 24.29 -14.61 -7.37
N PRO A 398 24.98 -13.70 -6.65
CA PRO A 398 26.32 -13.96 -6.13
C PRO A 398 26.34 -15.11 -5.13
N SER A 399 27.39 -15.94 -5.16
CA SER A 399 27.65 -16.94 -4.12
C SER A 399 28.03 -16.26 -2.79
N THR A 400 27.77 -16.94 -1.68
CA THR A 400 28.21 -16.45 -0.37
C THR A 400 29.74 -16.29 -0.31
N ASP A 401 30.48 -17.20 -0.95
CA ASP A 401 31.96 -17.15 -1.03
C ASP A 401 32.46 -15.90 -1.79
N HIS A 402 31.79 -15.52 -2.87
CA HIS A 402 32.10 -14.30 -3.61
C HIS A 402 31.93 -13.06 -2.71
N ILE A 403 30.87 -13.03 -1.91
CA ILE A 403 30.59 -11.91 -1.00
C ILE A 403 31.60 -11.85 0.15
N ILE A 404 32.03 -13.01 0.68
CA ILE A 404 33.11 -13.08 1.67
C ILE A 404 34.38 -12.45 1.08
N SER A 405 34.79 -12.88 -0.11
CA SER A 405 35.96 -12.33 -0.79
C SER A 405 35.83 -10.82 -1.06
N LEU A 406 34.63 -10.34 -1.39
CA LEU A 406 34.37 -8.93 -1.61
C LEU A 406 34.52 -8.13 -0.30
N LEU A 407 33.97 -8.64 0.81
CA LEU A 407 34.07 -7.98 2.11
C LEU A 407 35.50 -7.96 2.65
N ASP A 408 36.25 -9.05 2.48
CA ASP A 408 37.65 -9.11 2.92
C ASP A 408 38.58 -8.21 2.10
N SER A 409 38.25 -7.94 0.83
CA SER A 409 39.02 -7.04 -0.05
C SER A 409 38.58 -5.58 0.03
N THR A 410 37.42 -5.28 0.63
CA THR A 410 36.92 -3.91 0.75
C THR A 410 37.53 -3.24 1.98
N PRO A 411 38.37 -2.20 1.83
CA PRO A 411 38.87 -1.45 2.96
C PRO A 411 37.70 -0.75 3.66
N THR A 412 37.41 -1.15 4.89
CA THR A 412 36.47 -0.41 5.74
C THR A 412 37.21 0.83 6.23
N SER A 413 36.73 2.01 5.85
CA SER A 413 37.38 3.32 6.13
C SER A 413 37.49 3.66 7.63
N THR A 414 37.20 2.74 8.53
CA THR A 414 37.38 2.91 9.96
C THR A 414 38.85 2.76 10.30
N ALA A 415 39.44 3.75 10.95
CA ALA A 415 40.83 3.72 11.43
C ALA A 415 41.14 2.57 12.43
N SER A 416 40.12 1.80 12.80
CA SER A 416 40.24 0.60 13.63
C SER A 416 40.58 -0.62 12.79
N THR A 417 41.54 -1.41 13.25
CA THR A 417 41.86 -2.75 12.71
C THR A 417 40.76 -3.78 13.01
N LYS A 418 39.75 -3.44 13.81
CA LYS A 418 38.66 -4.34 14.18
C LYS A 418 37.64 -4.45 13.05
N LYS A 419 37.40 -5.68 12.56
CA LYS A 419 36.33 -5.96 11.60
C LYS A 419 34.97 -5.56 12.20
N LEU A 420 34.17 -4.85 11.41
CA LEU A 420 32.79 -4.51 11.78
C LEU A 420 31.91 -5.76 11.85
N PRO A 421 30.94 -5.83 12.78
CA PRO A 421 29.97 -6.92 12.80
C PRO A 421 29.14 -6.91 11.52
N VAL A 422 28.85 -8.10 10.97
CA VAL A 422 28.04 -8.27 9.76
C VAL A 422 26.66 -8.80 10.13
N LEU A 423 25.63 -8.02 9.83
CA LEU A 423 24.23 -8.38 10.01
C LEU A 423 23.64 -8.85 8.67
N VAL A 424 23.16 -10.09 8.61
CA VAL A 424 22.71 -10.75 7.39
C VAL A 424 21.19 -10.82 7.34
N LEU A 425 20.63 -10.28 6.26
CA LEU A 425 19.21 -10.24 5.96
C LEU A 425 18.98 -10.98 4.64
N THR A 426 18.31 -12.13 4.71
CA THR A 426 18.24 -13.07 3.58
C THR A 426 16.90 -13.79 3.51
N ASN A 427 16.52 -14.17 2.29
CA ASN A 427 15.46 -15.13 2.02
C ASN A 427 16.01 -16.50 1.55
N GLU A 428 17.27 -16.80 1.85
CA GLU A 428 17.87 -18.11 1.60
C GLU A 428 17.33 -19.15 2.59
N HIS A 429 17.07 -20.35 2.09
CA HIS A 429 16.59 -21.48 2.86
C HIS A 429 17.53 -22.69 2.79
N ASP A 430 18.49 -22.71 1.85
CA ASP A 430 19.48 -23.79 1.76
C ASP A 430 20.42 -23.75 2.99
N PRO A 431 20.39 -24.78 3.86
CA PRO A 431 21.25 -24.83 5.04
C PRO A 431 22.74 -24.79 4.70
N LYS A 432 23.15 -25.27 3.51
CA LYS A 432 24.57 -25.24 3.09
C LYS A 432 25.04 -23.83 2.82
N GLU A 433 24.21 -23.00 2.19
CA GLU A 433 24.54 -21.59 1.96
C GLU A 433 24.48 -20.78 3.26
N LEU A 434 23.50 -21.05 4.13
CA LEU A 434 23.42 -20.40 5.44
C LEU A 434 24.63 -20.75 6.33
N ALA A 435 25.11 -22.00 6.30
CA ALA A 435 26.27 -22.43 7.05
C ALA A 435 27.55 -21.67 6.68
N LYS A 436 27.68 -21.18 5.44
CA LYS A 436 28.82 -20.34 5.02
C LYS A 436 28.82 -19.00 5.75
N ALA A 437 27.66 -18.37 5.90
CA ALA A 437 27.52 -17.14 6.68
C ALA A 437 27.79 -17.39 8.18
N ASP A 438 27.28 -18.51 8.72
CA ASP A 438 27.51 -18.88 10.11
C ASP A 438 29.01 -19.14 10.39
N ALA A 439 29.74 -19.75 9.45
CA ALA A 439 31.18 -19.97 9.56
C ALA A 439 32.01 -18.66 9.62
N GLN A 440 31.45 -17.54 9.16
CA GLN A 440 32.08 -16.22 9.26
C GLN A 440 31.70 -15.47 10.55
N ASN A 441 30.95 -16.11 11.45
CA ASN A 441 30.34 -15.48 12.62
C ASN A 441 29.44 -14.29 12.27
N TRP A 442 28.80 -14.32 11.08
CA TRP A 442 27.85 -13.30 10.70
C TRP A 442 26.52 -13.49 11.43
N ILE A 443 25.89 -12.39 11.81
CA ILE A 443 24.68 -12.37 12.63
C ILE A 443 23.47 -12.43 11.71
N ARG A 444 22.74 -13.56 11.68
CA ARG A 444 21.50 -13.68 10.89
C ARG A 444 20.30 -13.14 11.66
N VAL A 445 19.47 -12.34 10.99
CA VAL A 445 18.20 -11.87 11.55
C VAL A 445 17.17 -13.01 11.52
N ASP A 446 16.70 -13.41 12.70
CA ASP A 446 15.68 -14.47 12.85
C ASP A 446 14.32 -13.86 13.21
N HIS A 447 13.49 -13.63 12.19
CA HIS A 447 12.17 -13.04 12.34
C HIS A 447 11.20 -13.85 13.19
N ALA A 448 11.37 -15.17 13.24
CA ALA A 448 10.55 -16.04 14.07
C ALA A 448 10.85 -15.82 15.56
N LYS A 449 12.14 -15.74 15.93
CA LYS A 449 12.55 -15.40 17.30
C LYS A 449 12.17 -13.98 17.70
N LEU A 450 12.23 -13.04 16.76
CA LEU A 450 11.88 -11.63 17.00
C LEU A 450 10.37 -11.37 17.10
N GLY A 451 9.54 -12.33 16.65
CA GLY A 451 8.08 -12.21 16.60
C GLY A 451 7.62 -11.09 15.66
N THR A 452 8.33 -10.87 14.54
CA THR A 452 8.04 -9.73 13.67
C THR A 452 6.73 -9.86 12.92
N LEU A 453 6.33 -11.09 12.59
CA LEU A 453 5.04 -11.40 11.97
C LEU A 453 3.87 -11.05 12.91
N GLU A 454 4.00 -11.37 14.19
CA GLU A 454 2.97 -11.13 15.20
C GLU A 454 2.86 -9.64 15.53
N LYS A 455 4.00 -8.96 15.65
CA LYS A 455 4.07 -7.53 16.02
C LYS A 455 3.65 -6.60 14.88
N PHE A 456 4.05 -6.90 13.64
CA PHE A 456 3.90 -6.00 12.50
C PHE A 456 3.10 -6.60 11.34
N GLY A 457 2.52 -7.79 11.54
CA GLY A 457 1.76 -8.46 10.50
C GLY A 457 2.64 -9.01 9.37
N ARG A 458 1.98 -9.43 8.28
CA ARG A 458 2.59 -10.18 7.17
C ARG A 458 3.77 -9.48 6.50
N TYR A 459 3.78 -8.15 6.48
CA TYR A 459 4.87 -7.36 5.87
C TYR A 459 5.93 -6.92 6.87
N GLY A 460 5.74 -7.23 8.16
CA GLY A 460 6.69 -6.97 9.22
C GLY A 460 8.11 -7.37 8.85
N PRO A 461 8.38 -8.66 8.59
CA PRO A 461 9.73 -9.14 8.30
C PRO A 461 10.48 -8.32 7.24
N ILE A 462 9.90 -8.16 6.05
CA ILE A 462 10.53 -7.47 4.93
C ILE A 462 10.70 -5.96 5.17
N LEU A 463 9.79 -5.32 5.91
CA LEU A 463 9.87 -3.88 6.19
C LEU A 463 10.85 -3.58 7.31
N ILE A 464 10.92 -4.44 8.33
CA ILE A 464 11.93 -4.38 9.41
C ILE A 464 13.33 -4.62 8.84
N ASP A 465 13.50 -5.61 7.95
CA ASP A 465 14.77 -5.82 7.26
C ASP A 465 15.23 -4.56 6.50
N GLY A 466 14.28 -3.85 5.89
CA GLY A 466 14.60 -2.64 5.12
C GLY A 466 15.03 -1.50 6.02
N ALA A 467 14.52 -1.47 7.25
CA ALA A 467 14.86 -0.48 8.27
C ALA A 467 16.22 -0.80 8.91
N LEU A 468 16.52 -2.07 9.15
CA LEU A 468 17.83 -2.56 9.59
C LEU A 468 18.92 -2.24 8.56
N LEU A 469 18.71 -2.60 7.29
CA LEU A 469 19.65 -2.33 6.20
C LEU A 469 19.89 -0.82 6.02
N ALA A 470 18.86 0.00 6.16
CA ALA A 470 19.00 1.46 6.06
C ALA A 470 19.95 2.03 7.11
N ARG A 471 20.13 1.37 8.27
CA ARG A 471 20.99 1.88 9.35
C ARG A 471 22.43 1.38 9.29
N ALA A 472 22.77 0.56 8.31
CA ALA A 472 24.13 0.04 8.15
C ALA A 472 25.12 1.16 7.81
N SER A 473 26.33 1.08 8.39
CA SER A 473 27.44 1.99 8.03
C SER A 473 28.04 1.63 6.68
N LEU A 474 28.08 0.33 6.37
CA LEU A 474 28.38 -0.22 5.05
C LEU A 474 27.27 -1.21 4.68
N LEU A 475 26.57 -0.95 3.59
CA LEU A 475 25.51 -1.80 3.08
C LEU A 475 26.01 -2.56 1.85
N VAL A 476 25.96 -3.90 1.91
CA VAL A 476 26.42 -4.78 0.83
C VAL A 476 25.27 -5.64 0.30
N GLY A 477 25.18 -5.79 -1.03
CA GLY A 477 24.13 -6.64 -1.59
C GLY A 477 23.98 -6.56 -3.11
N VAL A 478 22.93 -7.23 -3.57
CA VAL A 478 22.70 -7.57 -4.97
C VAL A 478 22.16 -6.37 -5.77
N GLU A 479 22.88 -5.97 -6.82
CA GLU A 479 22.53 -4.83 -7.70
C GLU A 479 21.12 -4.93 -8.30
N TYR A 480 20.77 -6.13 -8.77
CA TYR A 480 19.49 -6.36 -9.44
C TYR A 480 18.29 -6.29 -8.51
N SER A 481 18.49 -6.40 -7.20
CA SER A 481 17.39 -6.32 -6.24
C SER A 481 16.89 -4.89 -6.08
N THR A 482 15.65 -4.63 -6.49
CA THR A 482 14.97 -3.35 -6.23
C THR A 482 14.89 -3.05 -4.73
N TYR A 483 14.71 -4.10 -3.93
CA TYR A 483 14.69 -4.03 -2.47
C TYR A 483 16.03 -3.49 -1.93
N PHE A 484 17.15 -4.05 -2.39
CA PHE A 484 18.48 -3.58 -2.02
C PHE A 484 18.70 -2.12 -2.41
N ARG A 485 18.45 -1.75 -3.67
CA ARG A 485 18.60 -0.37 -4.16
C ARG A 485 17.83 0.65 -3.34
N THR A 486 16.65 0.29 -2.87
CA THR A 486 15.85 1.15 -2.00
C THR A 486 16.47 1.29 -0.61
N ALA A 487 16.95 0.20 -0.03
CA ALA A 487 17.67 0.23 1.24
C ALA A 487 18.97 1.05 1.12
N SER A 488 19.73 0.92 0.03
CA SER A 488 20.93 1.72 -0.27
C SER A 488 20.64 3.20 -0.28
N LYS A 489 19.60 3.62 -0.98
CA LYS A 489 19.21 5.04 -1.02
C LYS A 489 18.84 5.59 0.36
N ARG A 490 18.21 4.77 1.20
CA ARG A 490 17.93 5.12 2.60
C ARG A 490 19.23 5.20 3.39
N ALA A 491 20.10 4.20 3.34
CA ALA A 491 21.39 4.23 4.04
C ALA A 491 22.20 5.48 3.70
N GLU A 492 22.38 5.75 2.41
CA GLU A 492 23.10 6.92 1.90
C GLU A 492 22.53 8.24 2.41
N THR A 493 21.22 8.46 2.25
CA THR A 493 20.62 9.78 2.50
C THR A 493 20.10 9.99 3.91
N TRP A 494 19.77 8.91 4.63
CA TRP A 494 19.18 8.99 5.96
C TRP A 494 20.23 8.88 7.06
N TYR A 495 21.25 8.05 6.84
CA TYR A 495 22.25 7.69 7.85
C TYR A 495 23.68 7.89 7.38
N ARG A 496 23.90 8.44 6.18
CA ARG A 496 25.23 8.65 5.57
C ARG A 496 26.04 7.34 5.47
N GLY A 497 25.34 6.22 5.32
CA GLY A 497 25.95 4.91 5.10
C GLY A 497 26.56 4.81 3.71
N GLN A 498 27.54 3.93 3.57
CA GLN A 498 28.16 3.58 2.30
C GLN A 498 27.42 2.38 1.68
N THR A 499 27.37 2.31 0.35
CA THR A 499 26.78 1.17 -0.37
C THR A 499 27.84 0.50 -1.24
N LEU A 500 27.90 -0.83 -1.17
CA LEU A 500 28.67 -1.68 -2.07
C LEU A 500 27.74 -2.63 -2.81
N PHE A 501 27.70 -2.50 -4.13
CA PHE A 501 27.00 -3.44 -4.99
C PHE A 501 27.91 -4.62 -5.29
N VAL A 502 27.37 -5.83 -5.27
CA VAL A 502 28.10 -7.01 -5.75
C VAL A 502 28.13 -6.95 -7.28
N THR A 503 29.31 -6.68 -7.84
CA THR A 503 29.57 -6.44 -9.27
C THR A 503 30.30 -7.58 -9.97
#